data_AF-A0A3S5DHF4-F1
#
_entry.id   AF-A0A3S5DHF4-F1
#
_cell.length_a   1.000
_cell.length_b   1.000
_cell.length_c   1.000
_cell.angle_alpha   90.00
_cell.angle_beta   90.00
_cell.angle_gamma   90.00
#
_symmetry.space_group_name_H-M   'P 1'
#
loop_
_entity.id
_entity.type
_entity.pdbx_description
1 polymer ?
#
loop_
_entity_poly.entity_id
_entity_poly.type
_entity_poly.pdbx_seq_one_letter_code
_entity_poly.pdbx_strand_id
1 'polypeptide(L)'
;MFSRLRVGPAVFTSQVALATQNSALAAIVEKMWTQRVHNPYWKKLHEHIDLRTVDNWCDDHDQILKALLRKDPNAAKLAMWQHLENTKQMLFNRNQR
;
A
#
# COMPACT_ATOMS: atom_id res chain seq x y z
N MET A 1 23.11 -7.19 1.19
CA MET A 1 22.25 -6.78 0.05
C MET A 1 21.16 -7.84 -0.07
N PHE A 2 19.88 -7.46 -0.01
CA PHE A 2 18.67 -8.32 -0.02
C PHE A 2 18.30 -9.10 1.27
N SER A 3 17.57 -8.46 2.20
CA SER A 3 16.67 -9.19 3.15
C SER A 3 15.94 -8.26 4.14
N ARG A 4 14.92 -7.51 3.70
CA ARG A 4 13.86 -7.00 4.63
C ARG A 4 12.54 -6.56 3.99
N LEU A 5 12.36 -6.71 2.67
CA LEU A 5 11.16 -6.23 1.94
C LEU A 5 10.04 -7.27 1.79
N ARG A 6 10.05 -8.36 2.56
CA ARG A 6 9.08 -9.46 2.36
C ARG A 6 7.72 -9.28 3.06
N VAL A 7 7.51 -8.15 3.76
CA VAL A 7 6.18 -7.74 4.27
C VAL A 7 5.96 -6.25 4.03
N GLY A 8 6.01 -5.84 2.76
CA GLY A 8 5.73 -4.44 2.35
C GLY A 8 4.29 -4.27 1.84
N PRO A 9 3.78 -3.03 1.72
CA PRO A 9 2.44 -2.73 1.18
C PRO A 9 2.17 -3.35 -0.20
N ALA A 10 3.22 -3.51 -1.01
CA ALA A 10 3.14 -4.18 -2.32
C ALA A 10 2.76 -5.65 -2.20
N VAL A 11 3.40 -6.39 -1.29
CA VAL A 11 3.11 -7.82 -1.08
C VAL A 11 1.68 -7.98 -0.55
N PHE A 12 1.26 -7.14 0.40
CA PHE A 12 -0.09 -7.20 0.96
C PHE A 12 -1.18 -6.98 -0.10
N THR A 13 -1.08 -5.89 -0.86
CA THR A 13 -2.08 -5.57 -1.90
C THR A 13 -2.09 -6.58 -3.05
N SER A 14 -0.94 -7.14 -3.43
CA SER A 14 -0.87 -8.25 -4.40
C SER A 14 -1.56 -9.51 -3.89
N GLN A 15 -1.41 -9.89 -2.62
CA GLN A 15 -2.09 -11.05 -2.05
C GLN A 15 -3.62 -10.86 -2.01
N VAL A 16 -4.09 -9.66 -1.68
CA VAL A 16 -5.53 -9.33 -1.74
C VAL A 16 -6.06 -9.45 -3.17
N ALA A 17 -5.33 -8.96 -4.17
CA ALA A 17 -5.73 -9.07 -5.57
C ALA A 17 -5.74 -10.52 -6.08
N LEU A 18 -4.75 -11.34 -5.69
CA LEU A 18 -4.73 -12.77 -6.01
C LEU A 18 -5.89 -13.52 -5.35
N ALA A 19 -6.27 -13.14 -4.13
CA ALA A 19 -7.39 -13.75 -3.41
C ALA A 19 -8.75 -13.55 -4.11
N THR A 20 -8.89 -12.56 -5.01
CA THR A 20 -10.11 -12.38 -5.80
C THR A 20 -10.25 -13.39 -6.96
N GLN A 21 -9.23 -14.22 -7.21
CA GLN A 21 -9.15 -15.15 -8.34
C GLN A 21 -9.35 -14.47 -9.71
N ASN A 22 -9.04 -13.17 -9.80
CA ASN A 22 -9.11 -12.39 -11.04
C ASN A 22 -7.69 -12.09 -11.51
N SER A 23 -7.20 -12.87 -12.47
CA SER A 23 -5.83 -12.76 -12.97
C SER A 23 -5.56 -11.42 -13.65
N ALA A 24 -6.56 -10.80 -14.29
CA ALA A 24 -6.43 -9.47 -14.88
C ALA A 24 -6.23 -8.40 -13.79
N LEU A 25 -7.00 -8.47 -12.69
CA LEU A 25 -6.84 -7.54 -11.57
C LEU A 25 -5.47 -7.69 -10.90
N ALA A 26 -5.02 -8.92 -10.67
CA ALA A 26 -3.69 -9.19 -10.12
C ALA A 26 -2.57 -8.61 -11.00
N ALA A 27 -2.65 -8.81 -12.32
CA ALA A 27 -1.68 -8.28 -13.27
C ALA A 27 -1.66 -6.74 -13.29
N ILE A 28 -2.81 -6.09 -13.14
CA ILE A 28 -2.90 -4.63 -13.04
C ILE A 28 -2.18 -4.13 -11.77
N VAL A 29 -2.45 -4.76 -10.62
CA VAL A 29 -1.82 -4.37 -9.34
C VAL A 29 -0.30 -4.53 -9.42
N GLU A 30 0.19 -5.65 -9.95
CA GLU A 30 1.62 -5.89 -10.15
C GLU A 30 2.27 -4.84 -11.08
N LYS A 31 1.61 -4.51 -12.19
CA LYS A 31 2.10 -3.50 -13.13
C LYS A 31 2.17 -2.12 -12.49
N MET A 32 1.17 -1.73 -11.70
CA MET A 32 1.18 -0.44 -10.97
C MET A 32 2.35 -0.36 -9.99
N TRP A 33 2.62 -1.44 -9.24
CA TRP A 33 3.76 -1.47 -8.32
C TRP A 33 5.10 -1.39 -9.05
N THR A 34 5.25 -2.13 -10.15
CA THR A 34 6.43 -2.06 -11.01
C THR A 34 6.67 -0.63 -11.50
N GLN A 35 5.64 0.02 -12.05
CA GLN A 35 5.74 1.40 -12.52
C GLN A 35 6.12 2.38 -11.41
N ARG A 36 5.56 2.22 -10.21
CA ARG A 36 5.89 3.05 -9.04
C ARG A 36 7.37 2.93 -8.65
N VAL A 37 7.91 1.71 -8.59
CA VAL A 37 9.32 1.45 -8.25
C VAL A 37 10.28 2.04 -9.29
N HIS A 38 9.90 2.02 -10.57
CA HIS A 38 10.72 2.57 -11.65
C HIS A 38 10.57 4.08 -11.86
N ASN A 39 9.55 4.72 -11.29
CA ASN A 39 9.32 6.15 -11.47
C ASN A 39 10.42 7.00 -10.77
N PRO A 40 11.21 7.79 -11.51
CA PRO A 40 12.30 8.60 -10.93
C PRO A 40 11.78 9.68 -9.97
N TYR A 41 10.58 10.22 -10.20
CA TYR A 41 9.94 11.16 -9.27
C TYR A 41 9.58 10.49 -7.95
N TRP A 42 9.11 9.24 -8.01
CA TRP A 42 8.80 8.46 -6.82
C TRP A 42 10.04 8.20 -5.97
N LYS A 43 11.17 7.87 -6.61
CA LYS A 43 12.46 7.68 -5.93
C LYS A 43 12.91 8.95 -5.21
N LYS A 44 12.90 10.10 -5.90
CA LYS A 44 13.28 11.41 -5.33
C LYS A 44 12.36 11.83 -4.17
N LEU A 45 11.06 11.56 -4.29
CA LEU A 45 10.10 11.78 -3.22
C LEU A 45 10.41 10.93 -1.98
N HIS A 46 10.86 9.67 -2.18
CA HIS A 46 11.14 8.73 -1.08
C HIS A 46 12.43 9.02 -0.32
N GLU A 47 13.40 9.69 -0.93
CA GLU A 47 14.68 10.04 -0.28
C GLU A 47 14.48 10.86 1.00
N HIS A 48 13.38 11.62 1.10
CA HIS A 48 13.11 12.57 2.19
C HIS A 48 12.06 12.06 3.20
N ILE A 49 11.52 10.85 3.01
CA ILE A 49 10.49 10.29 3.88
C ILE A 49 11.17 9.49 5.01
N ASP A 50 10.99 9.94 6.25
CA ASP A 50 11.45 9.22 7.43
C ASP A 50 10.65 7.91 7.60
N LEU A 51 11.36 6.79 7.78
CA LEU A 51 10.77 5.47 8.01
C LEU A 51 9.93 5.42 9.29
N ARG A 52 10.17 6.30 10.27
CA ARG A 52 9.35 6.41 11.49
C ARG A 52 7.94 6.92 11.24
N THR A 53 7.71 7.61 10.11
CA THR A 53 6.36 8.03 9.71
C THR A 53 5.50 6.91 9.12
N VAL A 54 6.08 5.71 8.98
CA VAL A 54 5.44 4.52 8.41
C VAL A 54 4.70 3.71 9.48
N ASP A 55 4.87 4.03 10.77
CA ASP A 55 4.26 3.30 11.89
C ASP A 55 2.72 3.27 11.83
N ASN A 56 2.09 4.30 11.26
CA ASN A 56 0.63 4.34 11.09
C ASN A 56 0.08 3.35 10.05
N TRP A 57 0.93 2.75 9.20
CA TRP A 57 0.49 1.79 8.18
C TRP A 57 0.14 0.42 8.76
N CYS A 58 0.74 0.06 9.91
CA CYS A 58 0.41 -1.18 10.60
C CYS A 58 -1.06 -1.21 11.02
N ASP A 59 -1.56 -0.11 11.58
CA ASP A 59 -2.95 0.01 12.03
C ASP A 59 -3.93 0.01 10.85
N ASP A 60 -3.62 0.72 9.77
CA ASP A 60 -4.41 0.73 8.54
C ASP A 60 -4.53 -0.69 7.95
N HIS A 61 -3.42 -1.42 7.86
CA HIS A 61 -3.40 -2.79 7.35
C HIS A 61 -4.16 -3.76 8.25
N ASP A 62 -4.10 -3.60 9.57
CA ASP A 62 -4.88 -4.42 10.51
C ASP A 62 -6.38 -4.21 10.32
N GLN A 63 -6.83 -2.98 10.06
CA GLN A 63 -8.24 -2.71 9.75
C GLN A 63 -8.69 -3.35 8.43
N ILE A 64 -7.85 -3.29 7.37
CA ILE A 64 -8.15 -3.96 6.10
C ILE A 64 -8.25 -5.47 6.33
N LEU A 65 -7.29 -6.06 7.05
CA LEU A 65 -7.27 -7.49 7.32
C LEU A 65 -8.50 -7.93 8.12
N LYS A 66 -8.87 -7.19 9.18
CA LYS A 66 -10.09 -7.46 9.97
C LYS A 66 -11.35 -7.44 9.11
N ALA A 67 -11.48 -6.48 8.19
CA ALA A 67 -12.62 -6.42 7.29
C ALA A 67 -12.67 -7.61 6.31
N LEU A 68 -11.52 -7.99 5.76
CA LEU A 68 -11.39 -9.18 4.90
C LEU A 68 -11.73 -10.48 5.65
N LEU A 69 -11.24 -10.65 6.88
CA LEU A 69 -11.54 -11.82 7.72
C LEU A 69 -13.03 -11.94 8.03
N ARG A 70 -13.71 -10.81 8.23
CA ARG A 70 -15.17 -10.74 8.41
C ARG A 70 -15.96 -10.95 7.11
N LYS A 71 -15.29 -11.06 5.97
CA LYS A 71 -15.89 -11.13 4.63
C LYS A 71 -16.83 -9.96 4.35
N ASP A 72 -16.50 -8.77 4.85
CA ASP A 72 -17.28 -7.56 4.63
C ASP A 72 -16.64 -6.74 3.48
N PRO A 73 -17.17 -6.84 2.25
CA PRO A 73 -16.58 -6.17 1.09
C PRO A 73 -16.69 -4.64 1.18
N ASN A 74 -17.72 -4.11 1.83
CA ASN A 74 -17.91 -2.67 1.97
C ASN A 74 -16.90 -2.11 2.97
N ALA A 75 -16.74 -2.76 4.12
CA ALA A 75 -15.75 -2.37 5.10
C ALA A 75 -14.32 -2.52 4.56
N ALA A 76 -14.02 -3.58 3.80
CA ALA A 76 -12.69 -3.77 3.21
C ALA A 76 -12.36 -2.68 2.19
N LYS A 77 -13.33 -2.30 1.35
CA LYS A 77 -13.19 -1.20 0.40
C LYS A 77 -12.97 0.13 1.12
N LEU A 78 -13.75 0.42 2.16
CA LEU A 78 -13.63 1.64 2.96
C LEU A 78 -12.27 1.73 3.66
N ALA A 79 -11.82 0.65 4.30
CA ALA A 79 -10.52 0.59 4.98
C ALA A 79 -9.36 0.80 3.99
N MET A 80 -9.41 0.18 2.80
CA MET A 80 -8.42 0.38 1.76
C MET A 80 -8.40 1.82 1.25
N TRP A 81 -9.58 2.42 1.04
CA TRP A 81 -9.68 3.83 0.64
C TRP A 81 -9.08 4.77 1.70
N GLN A 82 -9.38 4.53 2.98
CA GLN A 82 -8.83 5.33 4.07
C GLN A 82 -7.30 5.20 4.16
N HIS A 83 -6.75 4.01 3.97
CA HIS A 83 -5.30 3.78 3.91
C HIS A 83 -4.62 4.61 2.80
N LEU A 84 -5.25 4.66 1.62
CA LEU A 84 -4.75 5.47 0.49
C LEU A 84 -4.81 6.97 0.82
N GLU A 85 -5.87 7.43 1.47
CA GLU A 85 -6.01 8.84 1.88
C GLU A 85 -4.95 9.21 2.93
N ASN A 86 -4.75 8.38 3.94
CA ASN A 86 -3.71 8.56 4.96
C ASN A 86 -2.31 8.63 4.32
N THR A 87 -2.03 7.72 3.39
CA THR A 87 -0.78 7.70 2.62
C THR A 87 -0.61 8.98 1.81
N LYS A 88 -1.65 9.44 1.12
CA LYS A 88 -1.63 10.70 0.37
C LYS A 88 -1.30 11.89 1.28
N GLN A 89 -2.01 12.04 2.41
CA GLN A 89 -1.79 13.13 3.35
C GLN A 89 -0.36 13.12 3.92
N MET A 90 0.16 11.95 4.26
CA MET A 90 1.55 11.80 4.72
C MET A 90 2.55 12.29 3.66
N LEU A 91 2.35 11.93 2.40
CA LEU A 91 3.21 12.37 1.29
C LEU A 91 3.12 13.89 1.04
N PHE A 92 1.92 14.48 1.08
CA PHE A 92 1.73 15.93 0.88
C PHE A 92 2.33 16.75 2.01
N ASN A 93 2.08 16.37 3.27
CA ASN A 93 2.58 17.11 4.43
C ASN A 93 4.12 17.10 4.52
N ARG A 94 4.78 16.10 3.91
CA ARG A 94 6.24 16.04 3.81
C ARG A 94 6.81 16.89 2.67
N ASN A 95 6.05 17.15 1.60
CA ASN A 95 6.48 17.95 0.45
C ASN A 95 6.37 19.48 0.66
N GLN A 96 5.86 19.95 1.80
CA GLN A 96 5.72 21.38 2.13
C GLN A 96 6.83 21.93 3.04
N ARG A 97 8.00 21.27 3.11
CA ARG A 97 9.18 21.75 3.85
C ARG A 97 10.36 21.97 2.92
#